data_AF-A0A7V9NDN0-F1
#
_entry.id   AF-A0A7V9NDN0-F1
#
_cell.length_a   1.000
_cell.length_b   1.000
_cell.length_c   1.000
_cell.angle_alpha   90.00
_cell.angle_beta   90.00
_cell.angle_gamma   90.00
#
_symmetry.space_group_name_H-M   'P 1'
#
loop_
_entity.id
_entity.type
_entity.pdbx_description
1 polymer ?
#
loop_
_entity_poly.entity_id
_entity_poly.type
_entity_poly.pdbx_seq_one_letter_code
_entity_poly.pdbx_strand_id
1 'polypeptide(L)' 'MKSTGVVRKIDELGRIVLPSELRRVFGIHEGDELEISVDGD' A
#
# COMPACT_ATOMS: atom_id res chain seq x y z
N MET A 1 -7.50 15.55 3.24
CA MET A 1 -7.30 14.17 2.76
C MET A 1 -7.85 13.21 3.80
N LYS A 2 -8.73 12.29 3.43
CA LYS A 2 -9.16 11.23 4.35
C LYS A 2 -7.96 10.30 4.55
N SER A 3 -7.34 10.36 5.73
CA SER A 3 -6.37 9.33 6.11
C SER A 3 -7.13 8.00 6.17
N THR A 4 -6.64 7.01 5.45
CA THR A 4 -7.21 5.65 5.52
C THR A 4 -6.97 5.05 6.90
N GLY A 5 -6.04 5.61 7.69
CA GLY A 5 -5.89 5.34 9.13
C GLY A 5 -5.53 3.90 9.46
N VAL A 6 -5.05 3.12 8.48
CA VAL A 6 -4.71 1.71 8.67
C VAL A 6 -3.20 1.60 8.91
N VAL A 7 -2.85 1.13 10.11
CA VAL A 7 -1.48 0.75 10.44
C VAL A 7 -1.32 -0.74 10.11
N ARG A 8 -0.31 -1.08 9.30
CA ARG A 8 0.03 -2.47 9.00
C ARG A 8 1.42 -2.80 9.54
N LYS A 9 1.54 -3.94 10.22
CA LYS A 9 2.85 -4.49 10.57
C LYS A 9 3.52 -5.00 9.29
N ILE A 10 4.82 -4.77 9.23
CA ILE A 10 5.69 -5.35 8.21
C ILE A 10 5.82 -6.85 8.51
N ASP A 11 5.84 -7.67 7.48
CA ASP A 11 6.11 -9.09 7.64
C ASP A 11 7.62 -9.38 7.84
N GLU A 12 7.98 -10.65 7.99
CA GLU A 12 9.36 -11.06 8.27
C GLU A 12 10.35 -10.71 7.14
N LEU A 13 9.86 -10.41 5.93
CA LEU A 13 10.67 -10.11 4.75
C LEU A 13 10.68 -8.63 4.38
N GLY A 14 10.06 -7.77 5.19
CA GLY A 14 10.00 -6.34 4.87
C GLY A 14 8.82 -5.93 3.99
N ARG A 15 7.87 -6.82 3.69
CA ARG A 15 6.75 -6.52 2.80
C ARG A 15 5.59 -5.87 3.57
N ILE A 16 4.89 -4.98 2.89
CA ILE A 16 3.67 -4.33 3.39
C ILE A 16 2.47 -4.91 2.66
N VAL A 17 1.40 -5.21 3.40
CA VAL A 17 0.14 -5.69 2.82
C VAL A 17 -0.78 -4.51 2.52
N LEU A 18 -1.08 -4.30 1.24
CA LEU A 18 -2.16 -3.43 0.79
C LEU A 18 -3.53 -4.09 1.04
N PRO A 19 -4.45 -3.46 1.81
CA PRO A 19 -5.83 -3.92 1.99
C PRO A 19 -6.58 -4.06 0.66
N SER A 20 -7.54 -4.98 0.62
CA SER A 20 -8.34 -5.26 -0.59
C SER A 20 -9.13 -4.05 -1.09
N GLU A 21 -9.56 -3.17 -0.20
CA GLU A 21 -10.31 -1.96 -0.52
C GLU A 21 -9.46 -0.99 -1.34
N LEU A 22 -8.20 -0.79 -0.93
CA LEU A 22 -7.28 0.08 -1.66
C LEU A 22 -6.94 -0.51 -3.03
N ARG A 23 -6.71 -1.82 -3.11
CA ARG A 23 -6.48 -2.48 -4.41
C ARG A 23 -7.64 -2.26 -5.38
N ARG A 24 -8.89 -2.35 -4.90
CA ARG A 24 -10.09 -2.11 -5.73
C ARG A 24 -10.25 -0.65 -6.14
N VAL A 25 -10.02 0.28 -5.21
CA VAL A 25 -10.17 1.72 -5.47
C VAL A 25 -9.09 2.22 -6.45
N PHE A 26 -7.86 1.72 -6.32
CA PHE A 26 -6.73 2.11 -7.16
C PHE A 26 -6.52 1.21 -8.39
N GLY A 27 -7.33 0.15 -8.55
CA GLY A 27 -7.24 -0.76 -9.70
C GLY A 27 -5.92 -1.53 -9.76
N ILE A 28 -5.36 -1.91 -8.61
CA ILE A 28 -4.09 -2.63 -8.51
C ILE A 28 -4.32 -4.14 -8.61
N HIS A 29 -3.61 -4.78 -9.52
CA HIS A 29 -3.67 -6.19 -9.83
C HIS A 29 -2.35 -6.90 -9.50
N GLU A 30 -2.38 -8.24 -9.53
CA GLU A 30 -1.19 -9.05 -9.32
C GLU A 30 -0.23 -8.88 -10.50
N GLY A 31 1.04 -8.57 -10.20
CA GLY A 31 2.07 -8.31 -11.21
C GLY A 31 2.24 -6.84 -11.60
N ASP A 32 1.37 -5.95 -11.13
CA ASP A 32 1.52 -4.51 -11.38
C ASP A 32 2.78 -3.96 -10.70
N GLU A 33 3.54 -3.14 -11.42
CA GLU A 33 4.66 -2.39 -10.87
C GLU A 33 4.13 -1.17 -10.11
N LEU A 34 4.61 -0.98 -8.87
CA LEU A 34 4.24 0.14 -8.02
C LEU A 34 5.50 0.89 -7.60
N GLU A 35 5.47 2.21 -7.75
CA GLU A 35 6.49 3.10 -7.21
C GLU A 35 6.14 3.50 -5.77
N ILE A 36 7.13 3.50 -4.89
CA ILE A 36 6.99 3.93 -3.50
C ILE A 36 7.89 5.14 -3.30
N SER A 37 7.28 6.29 -2.98
CA SER A 37 7.98 7.53 -2.63
C SER A 37 7.52 8.03 -1.26
N VAL A 38 8.38 8.79 -0.59
CA VAL A 38 8.06 9.48 0.66
C VAL A 38 8.02 10.96 0.35
N ASP A 39 6.87 11.60 0.54
CA ASP A 39 6.74 13.05 0.36
C ASP A 39 7.36 13.76 1.57
N GLY A 40 8.45 14.49 1.38
CA GLY A 40 9.06 15.34 2.42
C GLY A 40 10.49 14.99 2.85
N ASP A 41 11.15 14.04 2.19
CA ASP A 41 12.61 13.83 2.20
C ASP A 41 13.14 13.67 0.77
#